data_AF-A0A950CS75-F1
#
_entry.id   AF-A0A950CS75-F1
#
_cell.length_a   1.000
_cell.length_b   1.000
_cell.length_c   1.000
_cell.angle_alpha   90.00
_cell.angle_beta   90.00
_cell.angle_gamma   90.00
#
_symmetry.space_group_name_H-M   'P 1'
#
loop_
_entity.id
_entity.type
_entity.pdbx_description
1 polymer ?
#
loop_
_entity_poly.entity_id
_entity_poly.type
_entity_poly.pdbx_seq_one_letter_code
_entity_poly.pdbx_strand_id
1 'polypeptide(L)'
;PTATGPVTAPAKKTAADTTKPSEALKGLMEQADTPVKSAPQPMMPKVSAQNIDELRAEIAAFDGCPLKQTAINLVFSDGNPAARIMLIGEAPGEDEDRQGKPFVGVSGQLLDRMLESIGLSRTENVYISNVLFWRPPGNRSPTDAELAACLPFVERHIALIKPEIIVLLGGVAAKTLLRTKDGITRLRGKWVDYAPPPGFGGTHAIPCLPIYHPAYLLRQPSSKRQAWGDLLSLKERIKKLNLLKNKE
;
A
#
# COMPACT_ATOMS: atom_id res chain seq x y z
N PRO A 1 44.14 45.29 -23.17
CA PRO A 1 45.48 44.94 -22.65
C PRO A 1 45.51 43.45 -22.24
N THR A 2 45.81 42.52 -23.15
CA THR A 2 47.18 41.98 -23.49
C THR A 2 47.73 41.13 -22.34
N ALA A 3 48.21 39.88 -22.46
CA ALA A 3 48.79 39.06 -23.54
C ALA A 3 48.75 37.57 -23.05
N THR A 4 48.46 36.50 -23.80
CA THR A 4 49.14 35.78 -24.91
C THR A 4 50.56 35.22 -24.64
N GLY A 5 50.65 33.88 -24.44
CA GLY A 5 51.66 32.92 -24.95
C GLY A 5 53.10 32.92 -24.37
N PRO A 6 53.97 31.91 -24.67
CA PRO A 6 53.83 30.84 -25.67
C PRO A 6 54.33 29.40 -25.28
N VAL A 7 54.07 28.51 -26.25
CA VAL A 7 54.37 27.10 -26.59
C VAL A 7 55.82 26.60 -26.41
N THR A 8 56.04 25.30 -26.11
CA THR A 8 56.81 24.32 -26.94
C THR A 8 56.96 22.90 -26.33
N ALA A 9 56.92 21.89 -27.21
CA ALA A 9 57.11 20.45 -26.99
C ALA A 9 58.58 20.00 -27.19
N PRO A 10 58.94 18.72 -26.92
CA PRO A 10 59.14 17.81 -28.07
C PRO A 10 58.83 16.29 -27.87
N ALA A 11 58.35 15.70 -28.96
CA ALA A 11 58.66 14.42 -29.65
C ALA A 11 58.85 13.04 -28.94
N LYS A 12 57.94 12.11 -29.33
CA LYS A 12 58.08 10.73 -29.89
C LYS A 12 59.19 9.75 -29.43
N LYS A 13 58.76 8.51 -29.11
CA LYS A 13 59.36 7.20 -29.49
C LYS A 13 58.34 6.07 -29.21
N THR A 14 57.75 5.45 -30.24
CA THR A 14 58.06 4.13 -30.88
C THR A 14 57.27 2.95 -30.31
N ALA A 15 56.99 2.00 -31.20
CA ALA A 15 55.90 1.04 -31.21
C ALA A 15 56.23 -0.35 -30.65
N ALA A 16 55.17 -1.17 -30.61
CA ALA A 16 55.07 -2.63 -30.50
C ALA A 16 55.23 -3.23 -29.09
N ASP A 17 54.17 -3.89 -28.61
CA ASP A 17 54.13 -5.35 -28.69
C ASP A 17 52.71 -5.89 -28.51
N THR A 18 52.34 -6.80 -29.41
CA THR A 18 51.10 -7.57 -29.42
C THR A 18 51.26 -8.77 -28.49
N THR A 19 50.52 -8.81 -27.38
CA THR A 19 50.38 -10.05 -26.61
C THR A 19 48.90 -10.44 -26.47
N LYS A 20 48.60 -11.64 -26.96
CA LYS A 20 47.31 -12.32 -26.87
C LYS A 20 46.85 -12.43 -25.41
N PRO A 21 45.53 -12.39 -25.12
CA PRO A 21 45.05 -12.73 -23.79
C PRO A 21 45.42 -14.17 -23.45
N SER A 22 46.12 -14.34 -22.32
CA SER A 22 46.53 -15.61 -21.74
C SER A 22 45.32 -16.54 -21.53
N GLU A 23 45.50 -17.82 -21.87
CA GLU A 23 44.55 -18.92 -21.69
C GLU A 23 44.11 -19.14 -20.22
N ALA A 24 44.74 -18.45 -19.28
CA ALA A 24 44.38 -18.46 -17.86
C ALA A 24 43.02 -17.79 -17.54
N LEU A 25 42.44 -17.01 -18.46
CA LEU A 25 41.12 -16.39 -18.27
C LEU A 25 39.93 -17.23 -18.79
N LYS A 26 40.19 -18.33 -19.51
CA LYS A 26 39.12 -19.24 -19.98
C LYS A 26 38.73 -20.30 -18.95
N GLY A 27 39.55 -20.56 -17.93
CA GLY A 27 39.29 -21.59 -16.91
C GLY A 27 38.33 -21.20 -15.78
N LEU A 28 37.83 -19.96 -15.76
CA LEU A 28 36.93 -19.45 -14.71
C LEU A 28 35.45 -19.33 -15.13
N MET A 29 35.11 -19.66 -16.38
CA MET A 29 33.75 -19.58 -16.91
C MET A 29 33.05 -20.95 -17.08
N GLU A 30 33.70 -22.05 -16.69
CA GLU A 30 33.22 -23.42 -16.93
C GLU A 30 32.79 -24.15 -15.64
N GLN A 31 32.25 -23.44 -14.65
CA GLN A 31 31.59 -24.04 -13.47
C GLN A 31 30.38 -23.21 -13.04
N ALA A 32 29.33 -23.22 -13.85
CA ALA A 32 28.04 -22.64 -13.50
C ALA A 32 26.91 -23.48 -14.10
N ASP A 33 26.86 -24.77 -13.79
CA ASP A 33 25.74 -25.64 -14.18
C ASP A 33 25.34 -26.61 -13.06
N THR A 34 25.32 -26.10 -11.82
CA THR A 34 24.50 -26.70 -10.76
C THR A 34 23.09 -26.11 -10.85
N PRO A 35 22.02 -26.93 -10.90
CA PRO A 35 20.67 -26.41 -10.84
C PRO A 35 20.49 -25.67 -9.53
N VAL A 36 20.42 -24.34 -9.60
CA VAL A 36 20.00 -23.49 -8.49
C VAL A 36 18.61 -23.98 -8.13
N LYS A 37 18.47 -24.67 -6.99
CA LYS A 37 17.18 -24.94 -6.38
C LYS A 37 16.47 -23.59 -6.30
N SER A 38 15.46 -23.40 -7.13
CA SER A 38 14.61 -22.22 -7.09
C SER A 38 14.16 -22.03 -5.65
N ALA A 39 14.47 -20.88 -5.05
CA ALA A 39 13.90 -20.50 -3.78
C ALA A 39 12.37 -20.72 -3.87
N PRO A 40 11.73 -21.28 -2.83
CA PRO A 40 10.28 -21.44 -2.85
C PRO A 40 9.67 -20.07 -3.12
N GLN A 41 9.02 -19.94 -4.28
CA GLN A 41 8.14 -18.81 -4.56
C GLN A 41 7.17 -18.71 -3.38
N PRO A 42 6.97 -17.53 -2.77
CA PRO A 42 6.03 -17.40 -1.67
C PRO A 42 4.67 -17.90 -2.16
N MET A 43 4.27 -19.07 -1.66
CA MET A 43 2.99 -19.67 -2.01
C MET A 43 1.93 -18.72 -1.50
N MET A 44 1.20 -18.06 -2.40
CA MET A 44 0.14 -17.14 -2.00
C MET A 44 -0.80 -17.86 -1.03
N PRO A 45 -1.16 -17.25 0.11
CA PRO A 45 -2.08 -17.89 1.05
C PRO A 45 -3.38 -18.23 0.32
N LYS A 46 -3.79 -19.51 0.41
CA LYS A 46 -5.13 -19.91 -0.01
C LYS A 46 -6.10 -19.42 1.06
N VAL A 47 -6.72 -18.26 0.82
CA VAL A 47 -7.73 -17.69 1.71
C VAL A 47 -9.07 -18.39 1.44
N SER A 48 -9.64 -19.04 2.46
CA SER A 48 -10.87 -19.83 2.32
C SER A 48 -12.06 -19.29 3.10
N ALA A 49 -11.83 -18.28 3.95
CA ALA A 49 -12.83 -17.69 4.83
C ALA A 49 -14.11 -17.26 4.09
N GLN A 50 -15.28 -17.72 4.52
CA GLN A 50 -16.58 -17.42 3.92
C GLN A 50 -17.30 -16.24 4.58
N ASN A 51 -16.82 -15.79 5.74
CA ASN A 51 -17.33 -14.64 6.47
C ASN A 51 -16.19 -13.89 7.18
N ILE A 52 -16.53 -12.74 7.76
CA ILE A 52 -15.57 -11.83 8.39
C ILE A 52 -14.89 -12.46 9.61
N ASP A 53 -15.60 -13.28 10.38
CA ASP A 53 -15.04 -13.92 11.58
C ASP A 53 -14.02 -15.01 11.21
N GLU A 54 -14.33 -15.83 10.20
CA GLU A 54 -13.39 -16.79 9.62
C GLU A 54 -12.16 -16.08 9.05
N LEU A 55 -12.34 -14.95 8.37
CA LEU A 55 -11.22 -14.18 7.81
C LEU A 55 -10.32 -13.66 8.93
N ARG A 56 -10.92 -13.13 10.00
CA ARG A 56 -10.16 -12.69 11.18
C ARG A 56 -9.39 -13.85 11.80
N ALA A 57 -9.99 -15.03 11.91
CA ALA A 57 -9.33 -16.23 12.44
C ALA A 57 -8.18 -16.71 11.55
N GLU A 58 -8.38 -16.76 10.23
CA GLU A 58 -7.33 -17.14 9.27
C GLU A 58 -6.13 -16.17 9.34
N ILE A 59 -6.38 -14.85 9.40
CA ILE A 59 -5.30 -13.86 9.55
C ILE A 59 -4.60 -14.01 10.90
N ALA A 60 -5.35 -14.21 11.99
CA ALA A 60 -4.76 -14.42 13.31
C ALA A 60 -3.85 -15.67 13.36
N ALA A 61 -4.19 -16.72 12.62
CA ALA A 61 -3.41 -17.95 12.51
C ALA A 61 -2.27 -17.88 11.47
N PHE A 62 -2.27 -16.89 10.57
CA PHE A 62 -1.29 -16.80 9.50
C PHE A 62 0.13 -16.47 10.00
N ASP A 63 1.11 -17.30 9.70
CA ASP A 63 2.52 -17.10 10.10
C ASP A 63 3.44 -16.68 8.94
N GLY A 64 2.87 -16.45 7.74
CA GLY A 64 3.62 -16.06 6.54
C GLY A 64 3.99 -14.58 6.45
N CYS A 65 3.67 -13.77 7.47
CA CYS A 65 4.06 -12.36 7.56
C CYS A 65 4.96 -12.15 8.79
N PRO A 66 6.23 -11.74 8.63
CA PRO A 66 7.17 -11.59 9.74
C PRO A 66 6.73 -10.54 10.76
N LEU A 67 5.90 -9.58 10.34
CA LEU A 67 5.37 -8.52 11.21
C LEU A 67 4.55 -9.05 12.38
N LYS A 68 3.90 -10.23 12.23
CA LYS A 68 3.15 -10.87 13.32
C LYS A 68 4.02 -11.18 14.53
N GLN A 69 5.30 -11.50 14.31
CA GLN A 69 6.23 -11.87 15.39
C GLN A 69 6.65 -10.65 16.24
N THR A 70 6.52 -9.45 15.68
CA THR A 70 6.97 -8.21 16.33
C THR A 70 5.82 -7.32 16.81
N ALA A 71 4.61 -7.53 16.28
CA ALA A 71 3.43 -6.77 16.69
C ALA A 71 2.82 -7.31 17.99
N ILE A 72 2.16 -6.43 18.74
CA ILE A 72 1.47 -6.77 19.98
C ILE A 72 0.10 -7.36 19.67
N ASN A 73 -0.65 -6.74 18.77
CA ASN A 73 -2.01 -7.18 18.43
C ASN A 73 -2.20 -7.31 16.92
N LEU A 74 -3.14 -8.18 16.57
CA LEU A 74 -3.77 -8.14 15.26
C LEU A 74 -4.70 -6.91 15.17
N VAL A 75 -4.46 -6.05 14.19
CA VAL A 75 -5.30 -4.88 13.89
C VAL A 75 -6.10 -5.17 12.63
N PHE A 76 -7.25 -5.81 12.83
CA PHE A 76 -8.06 -6.34 11.74
C PHE A 76 -8.95 -5.27 11.09
N SER A 77 -9.86 -4.66 11.87
CA SER A 77 -10.80 -3.65 11.37
C SER A 77 -11.44 -2.84 12.50
N ASP A 78 -12.10 -1.74 12.15
CA ASP A 78 -13.03 -0.99 13.00
C ASP A 78 -14.20 -0.44 12.15
N GLY A 79 -15.23 0.06 12.83
CA GLY A 79 -16.40 0.67 12.20
C GLY A 79 -17.57 -0.29 11.95
N ASN A 80 -18.52 0.11 11.11
CA ASN A 80 -19.76 -0.65 10.88
C ASN A 80 -19.54 -1.75 9.81
N PRO A 81 -19.68 -3.05 10.14
CA PRO A 81 -19.53 -4.15 9.18
C PRO A 81 -20.56 -4.13 8.03
N ALA A 82 -21.69 -3.44 8.22
CA ALA A 82 -22.71 -3.23 7.19
C ALA A 82 -22.49 -1.96 6.36
N ALA A 83 -21.40 -1.21 6.59
CA ALA A 83 -21.11 -0.01 5.84
C ALA A 83 -20.79 -0.31 4.37
N ARG A 84 -21.32 0.53 3.48
CA ARG A 84 -21.06 0.45 2.04
C ARG A 84 -19.84 1.27 1.60
N ILE A 85 -19.13 1.88 2.54
CA ILE A 85 -17.93 2.68 2.30
C ILE A 85 -16.79 2.06 3.12
N MET A 86 -15.76 1.56 2.44
CA MET A 86 -14.59 0.97 3.07
C MET A 86 -13.39 1.91 2.95
N LEU A 87 -12.69 2.15 4.05
CA LEU A 87 -11.43 2.90 4.08
C LEU A 87 -10.28 1.92 4.31
N ILE A 88 -9.23 2.05 3.50
CA ILE A 88 -8.06 1.17 3.58
C ILE A 88 -6.80 2.02 3.71
N GLY A 89 -6.13 1.89 4.86
CA GLY A 89 -4.83 2.51 5.15
C GLY A 89 -3.62 1.62 4.84
N GLU A 90 -2.46 2.09 5.27
CA GLU A 90 -1.17 1.43 5.03
C GLU A 90 -0.93 0.28 6.02
N ALA A 91 -0.70 0.61 7.28
CA ALA A 91 -0.38 -0.33 8.34
C ALA A 91 -0.74 0.26 9.71
N PRO A 92 -0.86 -0.57 10.76
CA PRO A 92 -1.05 -0.09 12.12
C PRO A 92 0.16 0.73 12.61
N GLY A 93 -0.11 1.79 13.36
CA GLY A 93 0.87 2.50 14.16
C GLY A 93 0.95 1.94 15.58
N GLU A 94 1.63 2.67 16.47
CA GLU A 94 1.86 2.24 17.84
C GLU A 94 0.59 2.14 18.68
N ASP A 95 -0.28 3.14 18.60
CA ASP A 95 -1.54 3.13 19.35
C ASP A 95 -2.49 2.06 18.82
N GLU A 96 -2.50 1.85 17.51
CA GLU A 96 -3.30 0.80 16.87
C GLU A 96 -2.82 -0.59 17.31
N ASP A 97 -1.51 -0.83 17.29
CA ASP A 97 -0.91 -2.09 17.72
C ASP A 97 -1.16 -2.36 19.20
N ARG A 98 -1.15 -1.33 20.06
CA ARG A 98 -1.48 -1.48 21.48
C ARG A 98 -2.96 -1.82 21.71
N GLN A 99 -3.86 -1.26 20.90
CA GLN A 99 -5.32 -1.35 21.12
C GLN A 99 -6.02 -2.40 20.24
N GLY A 100 -5.35 -2.98 19.25
CA GLY A 100 -5.94 -3.94 18.32
C GLY A 100 -6.99 -3.33 17.37
N LYS A 101 -6.99 -2.00 17.18
CA LYS A 101 -7.98 -1.27 16.35
C LYS A 101 -7.30 -0.28 15.41
N PRO A 102 -7.70 -0.20 14.13
CA PRO A 102 -7.10 0.72 13.17
C PRO A 102 -7.49 2.17 13.46
N PHE A 103 -6.59 3.10 13.13
CA PHE A 103 -6.81 4.55 13.19
C PHE A 103 -7.37 5.01 14.56
N VAL A 104 -6.69 4.69 15.65
CA VAL A 104 -7.02 5.16 17.01
C VAL A 104 -6.04 6.22 17.54
N GLY A 105 -4.85 6.34 16.94
CA GLY A 105 -3.88 7.38 17.26
C GLY A 105 -4.24 8.75 16.67
N VAL A 106 -3.28 9.68 16.69
CA VAL A 106 -3.49 11.09 16.25
C VAL A 106 -3.95 11.19 14.79
N SER A 107 -3.43 10.33 13.90
CA SER A 107 -3.90 10.27 12.52
C SER A 107 -5.34 9.78 12.41
N GLY A 108 -5.75 8.86 13.29
CA GLY A 108 -7.13 8.40 13.39
C GLY A 108 -8.11 9.48 13.85
N GLN A 109 -7.73 10.25 14.86
CA GLN A 109 -8.52 11.40 15.31
C GLN A 109 -8.67 12.48 14.24
N LEU A 110 -7.68 12.65 13.36
CA LEU A 110 -7.84 13.51 12.19
C LEU A 110 -8.78 12.89 11.15
N LEU A 111 -8.70 11.57 10.93
CA LEU A 111 -9.61 10.86 10.04
C LEU A 111 -11.07 11.02 10.49
N ASP A 112 -11.35 10.90 11.79
CA ASP A 112 -12.69 11.09 12.34
C ASP A 112 -13.23 12.49 12.03
N ARG A 113 -12.44 13.53 12.33
CA ARG A 113 -12.83 14.92 12.01
C ARG A 113 -13.04 15.15 10.50
N MET A 114 -12.23 14.49 9.66
CA MET A 114 -12.40 14.53 8.21
C MET A 114 -13.72 13.89 7.79
N LEU A 115 -14.08 12.72 8.32
CA LEU A 115 -15.34 12.04 8.06
C LEU A 115 -16.54 12.86 8.55
N GLU A 116 -16.47 13.37 9.79
CA GLU A 116 -17.53 14.19 10.41
C GLU A 116 -17.83 15.44 9.56
N SER A 117 -16.79 16.08 9.01
CA SER A 117 -16.95 17.27 8.17
C SER A 117 -17.78 17.05 6.89
N ILE A 118 -17.95 15.79 6.47
CA ILE A 118 -18.82 15.41 5.34
C ILE A 118 -20.06 14.62 5.76
N GLY A 119 -20.33 14.52 7.06
CA GLY A 119 -21.50 13.83 7.62
C GLY A 119 -21.33 12.31 7.70
N LEU A 120 -20.09 11.82 7.77
CA LEU A 120 -19.78 10.41 7.98
C LEU A 120 -19.24 10.19 9.40
N SER A 121 -19.38 8.98 9.91
CA SER A 121 -18.74 8.55 11.16
C SER A 121 -18.30 7.10 11.03
N ARG A 122 -17.28 6.72 11.82
CA ARG A 122 -16.82 5.33 11.93
C ARG A 122 -17.92 4.38 12.43
N THR A 123 -18.77 4.84 13.33
CA THR A 123 -19.77 4.00 13.98
C THR A 123 -20.99 3.73 13.11
N GLU A 124 -21.31 4.63 12.18
CA GLU A 124 -22.52 4.50 11.35
C GLU A 124 -22.22 4.06 9.92
N ASN A 125 -21.29 4.75 9.25
CA ASN A 125 -21.32 4.81 7.79
C ASN A 125 -20.09 4.23 7.09
N VAL A 126 -19.04 3.89 7.85
CA VAL A 126 -17.79 3.42 7.25
C VAL A 126 -17.23 2.18 7.95
N TYR A 127 -16.49 1.39 7.17
CA TYR A 127 -15.69 0.27 7.64
C TYR A 127 -14.21 0.54 7.36
N ILE A 128 -13.33 0.31 8.32
CA ILE A 128 -11.92 0.74 8.27
C ILE A 128 -11.01 -0.47 8.45
N SER A 129 -10.03 -0.62 7.56
CA SER A 129 -8.94 -1.59 7.68
C SER A 129 -7.65 -1.04 7.04
N ASN A 130 -6.65 -1.88 6.83
CA ASN A 130 -5.34 -1.55 6.27
C ASN A 130 -4.89 -2.64 5.27
N VAL A 131 -3.89 -2.33 4.44
CA VAL A 131 -3.26 -3.34 3.58
C VAL A 131 -2.31 -4.27 4.35
N LEU A 132 -1.91 -3.90 5.57
CA LEU A 132 -1.24 -4.77 6.54
C LEU A 132 -2.02 -4.81 7.86
N PHE A 133 -2.03 -5.96 8.52
CA PHE A 133 -2.76 -6.16 9.78
C PHE A 133 -1.89 -6.06 11.05
N TRP A 134 -0.57 -5.94 10.90
CA TRP A 134 0.40 -5.87 11.99
C TRP A 134 1.36 -4.70 11.78
N ARG A 135 1.79 -4.09 12.87
CA ARG A 135 2.67 -2.92 12.87
C ARG A 135 4.09 -3.28 12.39
N PRO A 136 4.65 -2.56 11.40
CA PRO A 136 6.07 -2.63 11.08
C PRO A 136 6.96 -2.09 12.22
N PRO A 137 8.08 -2.75 12.56
CA PRO A 137 9.01 -2.26 13.57
C PRO A 137 9.44 -0.81 13.32
N GLY A 138 9.34 0.03 14.35
CA GLY A 138 9.68 1.46 14.24
C GLY A 138 8.77 2.27 13.31
N ASN A 139 7.59 1.76 12.95
CA ASN A 139 6.67 2.38 11.98
C ASN A 139 7.34 2.65 10.62
N ARG A 140 8.30 1.82 10.22
CA ARG A 140 8.90 1.90 8.88
C ARG A 140 7.86 1.63 7.81
N SER A 141 8.17 2.04 6.58
CA SER A 141 7.34 1.64 5.44
C SER A 141 7.33 0.12 5.24
N PRO A 142 6.20 -0.45 4.80
CA PRO A 142 6.10 -1.84 4.39
C PRO A 142 7.06 -2.21 3.26
N THR A 143 7.49 -3.46 3.27
CA THR A 143 8.18 -4.07 2.12
C THR A 143 7.18 -4.67 1.13
N ASP A 144 7.58 -4.83 -0.13
CA ASP A 144 6.74 -5.47 -1.14
C ASP A 144 6.39 -6.92 -0.77
N ALA A 145 7.29 -7.63 -0.08
CA ALA A 145 7.05 -9.00 0.38
C ALA A 145 5.95 -9.05 1.47
N GLU A 146 5.95 -8.12 2.43
CA GLU A 146 4.92 -8.02 3.46
C GLU A 146 3.56 -7.69 2.86
N LEU A 147 3.53 -6.76 1.90
CA LEU A 147 2.32 -6.39 1.16
C LEU A 147 1.79 -7.57 0.35
N ALA A 148 2.66 -8.27 -0.39
CA ALA A 148 2.28 -9.43 -1.18
C ALA A 148 1.73 -10.58 -0.30
N ALA A 149 2.29 -10.78 0.89
CA ALA A 149 1.81 -11.79 1.83
C ALA A 149 0.41 -11.48 2.38
N CYS A 150 0.09 -10.20 2.62
CA CYS A 150 -1.21 -9.80 3.19
C CYS A 150 -2.29 -9.55 2.13
N LEU A 151 -1.91 -9.26 0.88
CA LEU A 151 -2.83 -8.83 -0.17
C LEU A 151 -4.01 -9.80 -0.40
N PRO A 152 -3.83 -11.14 -0.46
CA PRO A 152 -4.98 -12.04 -0.66
C PRO A 152 -6.03 -11.95 0.45
N PHE A 153 -5.61 -11.70 1.69
CA PHE A 153 -6.53 -11.47 2.81
C PHE A 153 -7.27 -10.16 2.66
N VAL A 154 -6.60 -9.08 2.22
CA VAL A 154 -7.22 -7.77 1.95
C VAL A 154 -8.24 -7.89 0.82
N GLU A 155 -7.91 -8.61 -0.25
CA GLU A 155 -8.81 -8.84 -1.39
C GLU A 155 -10.03 -9.65 -0.97
N ARG A 156 -9.85 -10.67 -0.12
CA ARG A 156 -10.97 -11.40 0.49
C ARG A 156 -11.79 -10.52 1.43
N HIS A 157 -11.13 -9.66 2.20
CA HIS A 157 -11.79 -8.72 3.11
C HIS A 157 -12.74 -7.80 2.37
N ILE A 158 -12.26 -7.19 1.28
CA ILE A 158 -13.07 -6.34 0.40
C ILE A 158 -14.25 -7.15 -0.17
N ALA A 159 -14.01 -8.37 -0.62
CA ALA A 159 -15.07 -9.20 -1.21
C ALA A 159 -16.15 -9.64 -0.19
N LEU A 160 -15.78 -9.79 1.08
CA LEU A 160 -16.73 -10.12 2.15
C LEU A 160 -17.53 -8.90 2.61
N ILE A 161 -16.88 -7.73 2.70
CA ILE A 161 -17.54 -6.46 3.06
C ILE A 161 -18.45 -5.94 1.95
N LYS A 162 -18.10 -6.22 0.68
CA LYS A 162 -18.85 -5.78 -0.51
C LYS A 162 -19.12 -4.26 -0.51
N PRO A 163 -18.09 -3.42 -0.37
CA PRO A 163 -18.29 -1.98 -0.37
C PRO A 163 -18.70 -1.48 -1.76
N GLU A 164 -19.46 -0.39 -1.80
CA GLU A 164 -19.80 0.35 -3.02
C GLU A 164 -18.77 1.45 -3.34
N ILE A 165 -18.00 1.87 -2.33
CA ILE A 165 -16.91 2.82 -2.46
C ILE A 165 -15.73 2.34 -1.61
N ILE A 166 -14.52 2.41 -2.17
CA ILE A 166 -13.28 2.26 -1.40
C ILE A 166 -12.54 3.61 -1.37
N VAL A 167 -12.09 4.02 -0.20
CA VAL A 167 -11.21 5.19 -0.03
C VAL A 167 -9.83 4.71 0.37
N LEU A 168 -8.84 5.01 -0.47
CA LEU A 168 -7.46 4.55 -0.27
C LEU A 168 -6.68 5.67 0.42
N LEU A 169 -6.30 5.44 1.68
CA LEU A 169 -5.63 6.41 2.52
C LEU A 169 -4.11 6.30 2.31
N GLY A 170 -3.55 7.20 1.49
CA GLY A 170 -2.12 7.27 1.25
C GLY A 170 -1.60 6.43 0.08
N GLY A 171 -0.30 6.58 -0.16
CA GLY A 171 0.35 6.03 -1.35
C GLY A 171 0.50 4.52 -1.34
N VAL A 172 0.82 3.91 -0.19
CA VAL A 172 1.01 2.46 -0.12
C VAL A 172 -0.32 1.74 -0.38
N ALA A 173 -1.39 2.09 0.33
CA ALA A 173 -2.72 1.54 0.08
C ALA A 173 -3.17 1.70 -1.38
N ALA A 174 -2.98 2.89 -1.95
CA ALA A 174 -3.33 3.17 -3.33
C ALA A 174 -2.52 2.33 -4.34
N LYS A 175 -1.20 2.28 -4.20
CA LYS A 175 -0.32 1.51 -5.11
C LYS A 175 -0.61 0.02 -5.04
N THR A 176 -0.77 -0.52 -3.83
CA THR A 176 -1.01 -1.94 -3.59
C THR A 176 -2.31 -2.39 -4.24
N LEU A 177 -3.44 -1.72 -3.96
CA LEU A 177 -4.74 -2.16 -4.48
C LEU A 177 -4.98 -1.79 -5.94
N LEU A 178 -4.46 -0.65 -6.42
CA LEU A 178 -4.61 -0.24 -7.82
C LEU A 178 -3.53 -0.84 -8.74
N ARG A 179 -2.57 -1.59 -8.18
CA ARG A 179 -1.44 -2.21 -8.90
C ARG A 179 -0.71 -1.20 -9.81
N THR A 180 -0.48 0.00 -9.28
CA THR A 180 0.16 1.12 -10.00
C THR A 180 1.48 1.52 -9.34
N LYS A 181 2.37 2.13 -10.13
CA LYS A 181 3.62 2.74 -9.66
C LYS A 181 3.46 4.22 -9.31
N ASP A 182 2.31 4.81 -9.61
CA ASP A 182 2.06 6.24 -9.42
C ASP A 182 2.11 6.66 -7.94
N GLY A 183 2.68 7.84 -7.69
CA GLY A 183 2.68 8.45 -6.37
C GLY A 183 1.31 9.01 -5.98
N ILE A 184 1.05 9.12 -4.67
CA ILE A 184 -0.23 9.62 -4.15
C ILE A 184 -0.59 11.02 -4.64
N THR A 185 0.41 11.89 -4.84
CA THR A 185 0.23 13.24 -5.38
C THR A 185 -0.40 13.25 -6.78
N ARG A 186 -0.13 12.23 -7.61
CA ARG A 186 -0.74 12.08 -8.95
C ARG A 186 -2.12 11.42 -8.90
N LEU A 187 -2.32 10.49 -7.97
CA LEU A 187 -3.51 9.66 -7.85
C LEU A 187 -4.66 10.35 -7.11
N ARG A 188 -4.35 11.17 -6.09
CA ARG A 188 -5.37 11.68 -5.18
C ARG A 188 -6.44 12.52 -5.88
N GLY A 189 -7.69 12.34 -5.46
CA GLY A 189 -8.83 13.09 -5.99
C GLY A 189 -9.34 12.63 -7.36
N LYS A 190 -8.73 11.59 -7.94
CA LYS A 190 -9.19 10.98 -9.19
C LYS A 190 -9.93 9.70 -8.86
N TRP A 191 -11.18 9.62 -9.29
CA TRP A 191 -11.95 8.38 -9.24
C TRP A 191 -11.35 7.38 -10.23
N VAL A 192 -11.07 6.19 -9.73
CA VAL A 192 -10.59 5.04 -10.50
C VAL A 192 -11.38 3.82 -10.05
N ASP A 193 -11.48 2.79 -10.88
CA ASP A 193 -12.19 1.59 -10.50
C ASP A 193 -11.21 0.52 -10.02
N TYR A 194 -11.49 -0.07 -8.86
CA TYR A 194 -10.81 -1.27 -8.39
C TYR A 194 -11.55 -2.49 -8.92
N ALA A 195 -10.85 -3.31 -9.71
CA ALA A 195 -11.34 -4.59 -10.16
C ALA A 195 -10.86 -5.69 -9.19
N PRO A 196 -11.77 -6.32 -8.43
CA PRO A 196 -11.42 -7.48 -7.61
C PRO A 196 -10.80 -8.57 -8.49
N PRO A 197 -9.76 -9.27 -8.02
CA PRO A 197 -9.20 -10.38 -8.77
C PRO A 197 -10.23 -11.52 -8.93
N PRO A 198 -10.17 -12.27 -10.05
CA PRO A 198 -11.00 -13.46 -10.22
C PRO A 198 -10.85 -14.44 -9.06
N GLY A 199 -11.94 -15.10 -8.67
CA GLY A 199 -11.95 -16.12 -7.62
C GLY A 199 -12.13 -15.60 -6.18
N PHE A 200 -12.07 -14.28 -5.94
CA PHE A 200 -12.27 -13.72 -4.59
C PHE A 200 -13.71 -13.31 -4.28
N GLY A 201 -14.62 -13.33 -5.27
CA GLY A 201 -16.07 -13.10 -5.08
C GLY A 201 -16.58 -11.71 -5.44
N GLY A 202 -15.71 -10.81 -5.90
CA GLY A 202 -16.11 -9.53 -6.46
C GLY A 202 -16.58 -9.67 -7.90
N THR A 203 -17.83 -9.28 -8.18
CA THR A 203 -18.46 -9.44 -9.51
C THR A 203 -18.41 -8.18 -10.36
N HIS A 204 -18.11 -7.03 -9.76
CA HIS A 204 -18.09 -5.74 -10.43
C HIS A 204 -16.93 -4.88 -9.92
N ALA A 205 -16.54 -3.90 -10.74
CA ALA A 205 -15.53 -2.94 -10.35
C ALA A 205 -16.10 -1.95 -9.32
N ILE A 206 -15.30 -1.61 -8.31
CA ILE A 206 -15.70 -0.78 -7.19
C ILE A 206 -15.07 0.61 -7.33
N PRO A 207 -15.86 1.70 -7.36
CA PRO A 207 -15.32 3.06 -7.37
C PRO A 207 -14.37 3.31 -6.21
N CYS A 208 -13.15 3.75 -6.53
CA CYS A 208 -12.09 4.05 -5.60
C CYS A 208 -11.69 5.51 -5.64
N LEU A 209 -11.47 6.09 -4.46
CA LEU A 209 -10.93 7.43 -4.29
C LEU A 209 -9.64 7.39 -3.46
N PRO A 210 -8.47 7.52 -4.08
CA PRO A 210 -7.23 7.77 -3.35
C PRO A 210 -7.24 9.17 -2.74
N ILE A 211 -6.82 9.28 -1.48
CA ILE A 211 -6.64 10.55 -0.78
C ILE A 211 -5.31 10.54 0.00
N TYR A 212 -4.86 11.70 0.46
CA TYR A 212 -3.72 11.74 1.36
C TYR A 212 -4.00 11.01 2.67
N HIS A 213 -2.99 10.29 3.18
CA HIS A 213 -3.07 9.70 4.52
C HIS A 213 -3.17 10.81 5.58
N PRO A 214 -4.00 10.67 6.62
CA PRO A 214 -4.11 11.68 7.69
C PRO A 214 -2.76 12.01 8.35
N ALA A 215 -1.88 11.03 8.55
CA ALA A 215 -0.53 11.27 9.07
C ALA A 215 0.32 12.21 8.19
N TYR A 216 0.14 12.16 6.87
CA TYR A 216 0.78 13.12 5.96
C TYR A 216 0.22 14.53 6.17
N LEU A 217 -1.09 14.67 6.36
CA LEU A 217 -1.74 15.98 6.59
C LEU A 217 -1.39 16.61 7.95
N LEU A 218 -1.01 15.80 8.93
CA LEU A 218 -0.47 16.28 10.20
C LEU A 218 0.92 16.89 10.01
N ARG A 219 1.77 16.26 9.20
CA ARG A 219 3.12 16.76 8.88
C ARG A 219 3.12 17.89 7.85
N GLN A 220 2.16 17.88 6.92
CA GLN A 220 2.00 18.86 5.85
C GLN A 220 0.60 19.50 5.87
N PRO A 221 0.31 20.42 6.82
CA PRO A 221 -1.02 21.02 6.96
C PRO A 221 -1.49 21.80 5.74
N SER A 222 -0.58 22.35 4.92
CA SER A 222 -0.93 23.08 3.69
C SER A 222 -1.66 22.20 2.66
N SER A 223 -1.47 20.88 2.69
CA SER A 223 -2.18 19.94 1.82
C SER A 223 -3.62 19.66 2.26
N LYS A 224 -4.10 20.18 3.40
CA LYS A 224 -5.48 19.98 3.87
C LYS A 224 -6.52 20.56 2.91
N ARG A 225 -6.21 21.64 2.17
CA ARG A 225 -7.10 22.18 1.14
C ARG A 225 -7.39 21.16 0.04
N GLN A 226 -6.35 20.42 -0.39
CA GLN A 226 -6.50 19.36 -1.39
C GLN A 226 -7.29 18.18 -0.83
N ALA A 227 -7.00 17.75 0.41
CA ALA A 227 -7.75 16.68 1.05
C ALA A 227 -9.24 17.03 1.22
N TRP A 228 -9.55 18.30 1.53
CA TRP A 228 -10.93 18.77 1.60
C TRP A 228 -11.68 18.64 0.26
N GLY A 229 -11.03 18.98 -0.85
CA GLY A 229 -11.59 18.77 -2.18
C GLY A 229 -11.92 17.29 -2.47
N ASP A 230 -11.09 16.36 -1.99
CA ASP A 230 -11.35 14.93 -2.13
C ASP A 230 -12.58 14.49 -1.33
N LEU A 231 -12.68 14.97 -0.08
CA LEU A 231 -13.82 14.67 0.79
C LEU A 231 -15.14 15.21 0.22
N LEU A 232 -15.12 16.39 -0.39
CA LEU A 232 -16.28 16.93 -1.10
C LEU A 232 -16.66 16.06 -2.30
N SER A 233 -15.69 15.58 -3.07
CA SER A 233 -15.93 14.64 -4.18
C SER A 233 -16.52 13.32 -3.68
N LEU A 234 -16.02 12.79 -2.56
CA LEU A 234 -16.57 11.62 -1.89
C LEU A 234 -18.03 11.84 -1.48
N LYS A 235 -18.32 12.96 -0.82
CA LYS A 235 -19.69 13.34 -0.40
C LYS A 235 -20.65 13.39 -1.60
N GLU A 236 -20.21 13.97 -2.71
CA GLU A 236 -21.00 14.03 -3.94
C GLU A 236 -21.27 12.64 -4.52
N ARG A 237 -20.26 11.75 -4.56
CA ARG A 237 -20.41 10.37 -5.03
C ARG A 237 -21.39 9.58 -4.17
N ILE A 238 -21.26 9.69 -2.84
CA ILE A 238 -22.17 9.06 -1.87
C ILE A 238 -23.61 9.48 -2.12
N LYS A 239 -23.85 10.77 -2.37
CA LYS A 239 -25.19 11.30 -2.71
C LYS A 239 -25.70 10.72 -4.02
N LYS A 240 -24.86 10.68 -5.06
CA LYS A 240 -25.22 10.11 -6.39
C LYS A 240 -25.61 8.63 -6.31
N LEU A 241 -24.92 7.86 -5.46
CA LEU A 241 -25.19 6.43 -5.23
C LEU A 241 -26.26 6.17 -4.16
N ASN A 242 -26.82 7.22 -3.54
CA ASN A 242 -27.83 7.12 -2.47
C ASN A 242 -27.42 6.22 -1.28
N LEU A 243 -26.12 6.20 -0.91
CA LEU A 243 -25.61 5.22 0.08
C LEU A 243 -25.99 5.50 1.55
N LEU A 244 -26.52 6.68 1.87
CA LEU A 244 -26.90 7.07 3.23
C LEU A 244 -28.41 7.23 3.44
N LYS A 245 -29.22 6.91 2.44
CA LYS A 245 -30.68 6.89 2.58
C LYS A 245 -31.07 5.55 3.15
N ASN A 246 -31.17 5.45 4.48
CA ASN A 246 -31.93 4.46 5.24
C ASN A 246 -31.87 4.83 6.73
N LYS A 247 -32.60 5.88 7.10
CA LYS A 247 -33.11 6.14 8.46
C LYS A 247 -34.50 6.77 8.25
N GLU A 248 -35.45 5.96 7.80
CA GLU A 248 -36.89 6.18 8.02
C GLU A 248 -37.34 5.22 9.12
#